data_AF-A0A1Y2CMP1-F1
#
_entry.id   AF-A0A1Y2CMP1-F1
#
_cell.length_a   1.000
_cell.length_b   1.000
_cell.length_c   1.000
_cell.angle_alpha   90.00
_cell.angle_beta   90.00
_cell.angle_gamma   90.00
#
_symmetry.space_group_name_H-M   'P 1'
#
loop_
_entity.id
_entity.type
_entity.pdbx_description
1 polymer ?
#
loop_
_entity_poly.entity_id
_entity_poly.type
_entity_poly.pdbx_seq_one_letter_code
_entity_poly.pdbx_strand_id
1 'polypeptide(L)'
;MPSTPRPATSTSTLGTLFLAATSSGSSEASEAAGVPLQQLTLRTKASDATLSPSTVDSRTETVPSLSTLTRWQHSHVFDRVPNPNFDHKPKPHLESHPPAFIRRVALELLTASTVPVVLTALWSAVVCAVGASIKDPFPNSQSVTIVLGISLSLLLAFRLNTANDRFWEGCKVWYAVKFHCLNLSRMVSVMVTPATQQELMSKRCAIDLLPAFAFAVRHELRGELGDPNTFGDMAEYLVHFPHVALNPTPMNVLLELQRYLADCDQSVLAMHNTIVSLSDQCAILERIRHTPIPAAYSLHLSNILFLYLAALPFQLYPQMGWFAVPASAIVSFVMLGITAISVAIEDPFGDDLHDLPTDVYCQDIAAAINEAVDLRVPSHPKGSSMGWDAPKDI
;
A
#
# COMPACT_ATOMS: atom_id res chain seq x y z
N MET A 1 2.60 1.15 -82.86
CA MET A 1 1.73 0.00 -82.50
C MET A 1 1.32 0.15 -81.04
N PRO A 2 0.04 -0.09 -80.70
CA PRO A 2 -0.66 0.33 -79.48
C PRO A 2 -0.44 -0.72 -78.34
N SER A 3 -0.92 -0.68 -77.10
CA SER A 3 -2.02 -0.03 -76.37
C SER A 3 -1.87 -0.40 -74.87
N THR A 4 -2.28 0.47 -73.94
CA THR A 4 -2.64 0.11 -72.55
C THR A 4 -3.90 -0.79 -72.52
N PRO A 5 -4.15 -1.63 -71.49
CA PRO A 5 -4.99 -1.16 -70.35
C PRO A 5 -4.76 -1.83 -68.97
N ARG A 6 -5.35 -1.21 -67.93
CA ARG A 6 -5.63 -1.64 -66.53
C ARG A 6 -6.77 -2.72 -66.47
N PRO A 7 -7.42 -3.06 -65.32
CA PRO A 7 -7.02 -3.56 -63.97
C PRO A 7 -7.91 -4.76 -63.49
N ALA A 8 -7.89 -5.07 -62.17
CA ALA A 8 -8.87 -5.83 -61.35
C ALA A 8 -8.70 -7.38 -61.36
N THR A 9 -9.03 -8.21 -60.34
CA THR A 9 -9.95 -8.16 -59.19
C THR A 9 -9.63 -9.32 -58.21
N SER A 10 -9.84 -9.05 -56.91
CA SER A 10 -10.53 -9.87 -55.89
C SER A 10 -10.07 -11.25 -55.36
N THR A 11 -10.30 -11.35 -54.04
CA THR A 11 -10.81 -12.47 -53.21
C THR A 11 -9.87 -13.49 -52.54
N SER A 12 -10.00 -13.47 -51.19
CA SER A 12 -9.84 -14.53 -50.17
C SER A 12 -8.44 -15.15 -50.02
N THR A 13 -7.90 -15.41 -48.83
CA THR A 13 -8.53 -16.16 -47.73
C THR A 13 -7.74 -15.94 -46.43
N LEU A 14 -8.46 -15.89 -45.31
CA LEU A 14 -7.95 -16.04 -43.94
C LEU A 14 -7.07 -17.30 -43.80
N GLY A 15 -5.90 -17.15 -43.18
CA GLY A 15 -4.96 -18.25 -42.93
C GLY A 15 -4.26 -18.10 -41.58
N THR A 16 -4.94 -18.57 -40.55
CA THR A 16 -4.53 -18.74 -39.16
C THR A 16 -3.18 -19.46 -39.05
N LEU A 17 -2.20 -18.84 -38.39
CA LEU A 17 -0.92 -19.42 -37.97
C LEU A 17 -0.89 -19.41 -36.44
N PHE A 18 -1.07 -20.57 -35.80
CA PHE A 18 -0.04 -21.19 -34.96
C PHE A 18 -0.55 -22.49 -34.33
N LEU A 19 0.39 -23.44 -34.23
CA LEU A 19 0.22 -24.86 -33.97
C LEU A 19 -0.39 -25.20 -32.60
N ALA A 20 -1.22 -26.24 -32.61
CA ALA A 20 -1.67 -26.98 -31.44
C ALA A 20 -0.92 -28.33 -31.33
N ALA A 21 -0.68 -28.71 -30.07
CA ALA A 21 -0.53 -30.07 -29.53
C ALA A 21 0.78 -30.83 -29.91
N THR A 22 1.44 -31.59 -29.02
CA THR A 22 0.90 -32.59 -28.09
C THR A 22 1.83 -32.89 -26.90
N SER A 23 1.21 -33.51 -25.89
CA SER A 23 1.65 -34.00 -24.58
C SER A 23 2.45 -35.33 -24.56
N SER A 24 2.87 -35.71 -23.34
CA SER A 24 3.42 -37.00 -22.83
C SER A 24 4.95 -37.13 -22.90
N GLY A 25 5.69 -37.72 -21.95
CA GLY A 25 5.41 -38.58 -20.81
C GLY A 25 6.59 -39.56 -20.65
N SER A 26 6.86 -40.08 -19.43
CA SER A 26 7.90 -41.08 -19.03
C SER A 26 9.38 -40.61 -19.03
N SER A 27 10.10 -40.59 -17.91
CA SER A 27 10.57 -41.66 -17.00
C SER A 27 11.74 -42.47 -17.59
N GLU A 28 12.95 -42.31 -17.05
CA GLU A 28 13.85 -43.42 -16.74
C GLU A 28 15.01 -42.99 -15.83
N ALA A 29 15.45 -43.96 -15.03
CA ALA A 29 16.30 -43.86 -13.85
C ALA A 29 17.63 -44.61 -14.07
N SER A 30 18.61 -44.35 -13.20
CA SER A 30 19.72 -45.26 -12.83
C SER A 30 20.38 -44.62 -11.58
N GLU A 31 20.20 -45.07 -10.33
CA GLU A 31 20.58 -46.36 -9.68
C GLU A 31 22.11 -46.56 -9.71
N ALA A 32 22.89 -46.86 -8.66
CA ALA A 32 22.74 -47.54 -7.36
C ALA A 32 23.88 -47.02 -6.42
N ALA A 33 24.06 -47.32 -5.13
CA ALA A 33 23.71 -48.42 -4.24
C ALA A 33 23.86 -47.93 -2.76
N GLY A 34 23.00 -48.24 -1.78
CA GLY A 34 22.97 -49.51 -0.99
C GLY A 34 23.63 -49.31 0.42
N VAL A 35 22.96 -48.83 1.48
CA VAL A 35 22.20 -49.57 2.57
C VAL A 35 23.12 -50.36 3.56
N PRO A 36 22.88 -50.57 4.89
CA PRO A 36 21.81 -50.13 5.83
C PRO A 36 22.26 -49.58 7.23
N LEU A 37 21.25 -49.17 8.02
CA LEU A 37 21.22 -48.89 9.47
C LEU A 37 21.68 -50.05 10.41
N GLN A 38 22.32 -49.69 11.53
CA GLN A 38 22.43 -50.53 12.74
C GLN A 38 22.27 -49.68 14.03
N GLN A 39 21.38 -50.10 14.92
CA GLN A 39 21.23 -49.69 16.33
C GLN A 39 22.16 -50.50 17.26
N LEU A 40 22.30 -50.03 18.52
CA LEU A 40 22.87 -50.66 19.75
C LEU A 40 24.40 -50.42 19.94
N THR A 41 24.99 -50.06 21.11
CA THR A 41 24.57 -50.05 22.53
C THR A 41 25.58 -49.25 23.40
N LEU A 42 25.07 -48.56 24.43
CA LEU A 42 25.60 -48.28 25.80
C LEU A 42 27.12 -48.17 26.08
N ARG A 43 27.53 -47.08 26.77
CA ARG A 43 28.34 -47.21 28.01
C ARG A 43 28.17 -46.04 28.97
N THR A 44 27.60 -46.35 30.13
CA THR A 44 27.61 -45.59 31.37
C THR A 44 29.03 -45.42 31.92
N LYS A 45 29.30 -44.27 32.55
CA LYS A 45 30.37 -44.15 33.54
C LYS A 45 29.85 -43.32 34.71
N ALA A 46 29.25 -44.03 35.67
CA ALA A 46 29.23 -43.60 37.06
C ALA A 46 30.62 -43.88 37.65
N SER A 47 31.13 -42.97 38.47
CA SER A 47 32.17 -43.30 39.45
C SER A 47 31.70 -42.77 40.80
N ASP A 48 31.44 -43.70 41.69
CA ASP A 48 31.12 -43.56 43.10
C ASP A 48 32.26 -42.87 43.88
N ALA A 49 31.88 -42.07 44.87
CA ALA A 49 32.66 -41.92 46.10
C ALA A 49 31.72 -41.62 47.27
N THR A 50 31.50 -42.63 48.10
CA THR A 50 30.74 -42.57 49.36
C THR A 50 31.71 -42.30 50.53
N LEU A 51 31.36 -41.39 51.46
CA LEU A 51 31.31 -41.58 52.94
C LEU A 51 31.50 -40.27 53.78
N SER A 52 30.38 -39.72 54.28
CA SER A 52 30.05 -39.38 55.70
C SER A 52 30.82 -38.25 56.48
N PRO A 53 30.39 -37.81 57.70
CA PRO A 53 29.75 -36.49 57.92
C PRO A 53 30.45 -35.58 58.98
N SER A 54 30.32 -34.26 58.85
CA SER A 54 30.51 -33.19 59.88
C SER A 54 30.56 -31.85 59.12
N THR A 55 30.08 -30.69 59.56
CA THR A 55 29.57 -30.15 60.83
C THR A 55 28.79 -28.89 60.46
N VAL A 56 27.76 -28.59 61.24
CA VAL A 56 26.93 -27.39 61.17
C VAL A 56 27.77 -26.13 61.38
N ASP A 57 27.60 -25.13 60.52
CA ASP A 57 27.80 -23.73 60.94
C ASP A 57 26.70 -22.85 60.32
N SER A 58 25.85 -22.34 61.21
CA SER A 58 24.69 -21.51 60.93
C SER A 58 25.12 -20.04 60.81
N ARG A 59 25.05 -19.47 59.60
CA ARG A 59 24.90 -18.03 59.39
C ARG A 59 23.68 -17.78 58.52
N THR A 60 22.61 -17.35 59.17
CA THR A 60 21.36 -16.86 58.58
C THR A 60 21.63 -15.55 57.85
N GLU A 61 21.86 -15.61 56.54
CA GLU A 61 21.64 -14.48 55.65
C GLU A 61 20.14 -14.42 55.31
N THR A 62 19.49 -13.36 55.78
CA THR A 62 18.07 -13.09 55.56
C THR A 62 17.83 -12.77 54.09
N VAL A 63 17.32 -13.75 53.34
CA VAL A 63 16.68 -13.53 52.03
C VAL A 63 15.49 -12.59 52.24
N PRO A 64 15.40 -11.43 51.55
CA PRO A 64 14.24 -10.56 51.67
C PRO A 64 12.99 -11.30 51.17
N SER A 65 11.92 -11.29 51.97
CA SER A 65 10.66 -11.95 51.63
C SER A 65 10.08 -11.38 50.33
N LEU A 66 9.41 -12.27 49.56
CA LEU A 66 8.74 -12.01 48.28
C LEU A 66 7.83 -10.76 48.27
N SER A 67 7.41 -10.30 49.44
CA SER A 67 6.58 -9.09 49.64
C SER A 67 7.32 -7.76 49.47
N THR A 68 8.66 -7.77 49.39
CA THR A 68 9.47 -6.54 49.24
C THR A 68 9.74 -6.21 47.77
N LEU A 69 9.70 -7.22 46.89
CA LEU A 69 9.83 -7.07 45.42
C LEU A 69 8.52 -6.61 44.74
N THR A 70 7.37 -6.75 45.41
CA THR A 70 6.07 -6.32 44.88
C THR A 70 5.75 -4.85 45.13
N ARG A 71 6.53 -4.14 45.95
CA ARG A 71 6.24 -2.72 46.27
C ARG A 71 6.59 -1.75 45.13
N TRP A 72 7.47 -2.15 44.20
CA TRP A 72 7.82 -1.34 43.01
C TRP A 72 6.95 -1.62 41.77
N GLN A 73 5.97 -2.53 41.86
CA GLN A 73 5.01 -2.78 40.77
C GLN A 73 4.02 -1.62 40.51
N HIS A 74 4.07 -0.53 41.28
CA HIS A 74 3.17 0.62 41.12
C HIS A 74 3.87 1.89 40.61
N SER A 75 4.91 1.78 39.77
CA SER A 75 5.24 2.91 38.89
C SER A 75 4.28 2.89 37.70
N HIS A 76 3.35 3.84 37.69
CA HIS A 76 2.28 4.11 36.71
C HIS A 76 2.73 4.36 35.26
N VAL A 77 3.85 3.79 34.81
CA VAL A 77 4.44 3.95 33.47
C VAL A 77 4.00 2.81 32.52
N PHE A 78 3.54 1.68 33.06
CA PHE A 78 3.17 0.48 32.27
C PHE A 78 1.67 0.19 32.21
N ASP A 79 0.87 0.94 32.96
CA ASP A 79 -0.58 0.93 32.79
C ASP A 79 -0.93 2.01 31.75
N ARG A 80 -0.80 1.68 30.46
CA ARG A 80 -1.78 2.26 29.53
C ARG A 80 -3.11 1.68 30.01
N VAL A 81 -3.91 2.51 30.67
CA VAL A 81 -5.30 2.18 30.97
C VAL A 81 -5.86 1.58 29.68
N PRO A 82 -6.31 0.32 29.65
CA PRO A 82 -7.02 -0.18 28.49
C PRO A 82 -8.14 0.81 28.28
N ASN A 83 -8.09 1.58 27.19
CA ASN A 83 -9.03 2.66 26.98
C ASN A 83 -10.42 2.03 27.15
N PRO A 84 -11.20 2.39 28.18
CA PRO A 84 -12.48 1.73 28.45
C PRO A 84 -13.50 2.03 27.33
N ASN A 85 -13.12 2.89 26.37
CA ASN A 85 -13.81 3.13 25.12
C ASN A 85 -13.29 2.27 23.94
N PHE A 86 -12.50 1.21 24.16
CA PHE A 86 -12.38 0.10 23.20
C PHE A 86 -13.67 -0.71 23.21
N ASP A 87 -14.72 -0.03 22.79
CA ASP A 87 -15.90 -0.65 22.24
C ASP A 87 -15.36 -1.49 21.06
N HIS A 88 -15.37 -2.82 21.19
CA HIS A 88 -15.23 -3.73 20.05
C HIS A 88 -16.47 -3.50 19.17
N LYS A 89 -16.57 -2.33 18.56
CA LYS A 89 -17.48 -2.13 17.45
C LYS A 89 -17.01 -3.14 16.42
N PRO A 90 -17.89 -4.05 15.98
CA PRO A 90 -17.56 -4.90 14.85
C PRO A 90 -16.99 -3.98 13.78
N LYS A 91 -15.79 -4.29 13.26
CA LYS A 91 -15.17 -3.52 12.18
C LYS A 91 -16.29 -3.20 11.20
N PRO A 92 -16.65 -1.92 10.99
CA PRO A 92 -17.76 -1.57 10.14
C PRO A 92 -17.57 -2.33 8.84
N HIS A 93 -18.63 -3.01 8.44
CA HIS A 93 -18.69 -3.99 7.36
C HIS A 93 -18.32 -3.30 6.07
N LEU A 94 -17.01 -3.17 5.80
CA LEU A 94 -16.37 -2.53 4.64
C LEU A 94 -17.33 -1.57 3.92
N GLU A 95 -17.90 -0.59 4.65
CA GLU A 95 -18.98 0.20 4.09
C GLU A 95 -18.37 1.03 2.97
N SER A 96 -18.87 0.80 1.76
CA SER A 96 -18.72 1.71 0.64
C SER A 96 -18.82 3.15 1.13
N HIS A 97 -17.95 4.02 0.62
CA HIS A 97 -17.87 5.42 1.02
C HIS A 97 -19.25 6.01 1.38
N PRO A 98 -19.40 6.65 2.56
CA PRO A 98 -20.70 7.14 3.00
C PRO A 98 -21.30 8.05 1.93
N PRO A 99 -22.63 8.07 1.74
CA PRO A 99 -23.27 8.85 0.67
C PRO A 99 -22.92 10.35 0.73
N ALA A 100 -22.62 10.87 1.92
CA ALA A 100 -22.12 12.22 2.10
C ALA A 100 -20.71 12.44 1.50
N PHE A 101 -19.81 11.46 1.60
CA PHE A 101 -18.49 11.49 0.97
C PHE A 101 -18.62 11.45 -0.56
N ILE A 102 -19.43 10.52 -1.08
CA ILE A 102 -19.69 10.42 -2.53
C ILE A 102 -20.24 11.75 -3.08
N ARG A 103 -21.16 12.38 -2.35
CA ARG A 103 -21.70 13.69 -2.73
C ARG A 103 -20.66 14.79 -2.73
N ARG A 104 -19.74 14.81 -1.75
CA ARG A 104 -18.65 15.81 -1.69
C ARG A 104 -17.69 15.63 -2.86
N VAL A 105 -17.25 14.40 -3.10
CA VAL A 105 -16.39 14.03 -4.24
C VAL A 105 -17.05 14.41 -5.57
N ALA A 106 -18.32 14.09 -5.73
CA ALA A 106 -19.07 14.46 -6.92
C ALA A 106 -19.15 15.98 -7.08
N LEU A 107 -19.42 16.72 -6.00
CA LEU A 107 -19.52 18.18 -6.06
C LEU A 107 -18.18 18.82 -6.45
N GLU A 108 -17.07 18.37 -5.88
CA GLU A 108 -15.74 18.88 -6.16
C GLU A 108 -15.33 18.65 -7.63
N LEU A 109 -15.46 17.42 -8.12
CA LEU A 109 -15.19 17.07 -9.52
C LEU A 109 -16.11 17.82 -10.49
N LEU A 110 -17.39 17.97 -10.14
CA LEU A 110 -18.34 18.78 -10.91
C LEU A 110 -17.89 20.24 -10.94
N THR A 111 -17.57 20.84 -9.79
CA THR A 111 -17.14 22.24 -9.73
C THR A 111 -15.86 22.48 -10.55
N ALA A 112 -14.89 21.57 -10.49
CA ALA A 112 -13.67 21.66 -11.30
C ALA A 112 -13.96 21.64 -12.81
N SER A 113 -14.95 20.87 -13.26
CA SER A 113 -15.30 20.75 -14.68
C SER A 113 -16.34 21.78 -15.14
N THR A 114 -17.12 22.38 -14.24
CA THR A 114 -18.23 23.28 -14.58
C THR A 114 -17.78 24.53 -15.33
N VAL A 115 -16.73 25.20 -14.87
CA VAL A 115 -16.26 26.45 -15.51
C VAL A 115 -15.83 26.20 -16.96
N PRO A 116 -14.96 25.22 -17.26
CA PRO A 116 -14.64 24.85 -18.64
C PRO A 116 -15.86 24.48 -19.49
N VAL A 117 -16.82 23.72 -18.94
CA VAL A 117 -18.04 23.29 -19.67
C VAL A 117 -18.95 24.48 -19.98
N VAL A 118 -19.08 25.45 -19.07
CA VAL A 118 -19.83 26.67 -19.33
C VAL A 118 -19.14 27.50 -20.42
N LEU A 119 -17.80 27.60 -20.38
CA LEU A 119 -17.04 28.32 -21.41
C LEU A 119 -17.19 27.68 -22.80
N THR A 120 -17.13 26.34 -22.90
CA THR A 120 -17.35 25.64 -24.18
C THR A 120 -18.80 25.78 -24.66
N ALA A 121 -19.79 25.79 -23.76
CA ALA A 121 -21.18 26.02 -24.11
C ALA A 121 -21.43 27.46 -24.61
N LEU A 122 -20.83 28.46 -23.95
CA LEU A 122 -20.88 29.85 -24.38
C LEU A 122 -20.20 30.02 -25.75
N TRP A 123 -19.03 29.41 -25.94
CA TRP A 123 -18.36 29.38 -27.24
C TRP A 123 -19.24 28.76 -28.33
N SER A 124 -19.89 27.64 -28.03
CA SER A 124 -20.83 26.98 -28.94
C SER A 124 -22.02 27.88 -29.30
N ALA A 125 -22.55 28.63 -28.34
CA ALA A 125 -23.63 29.60 -28.59
C ALA A 125 -23.18 30.74 -29.51
N VAL A 126 -21.96 31.25 -29.34
CA VAL A 126 -21.35 32.26 -30.23
C VAL A 126 -21.23 31.71 -31.65
N VAL A 127 -20.71 30.49 -31.80
CA VAL A 127 -20.59 29.82 -33.11
C VAL A 127 -21.96 29.63 -33.77
N CYS A 128 -22.99 29.23 -33.02
CA CYS A 128 -24.35 29.09 -33.53
C CYS A 128 -24.95 30.43 -33.97
N ALA A 129 -24.72 31.52 -33.22
CA ALA A 129 -25.20 32.86 -33.56
C ALA A 129 -24.55 33.39 -34.85
N VAL A 130 -23.24 33.18 -35.00
CA VAL A 130 -22.51 33.51 -36.24
C VAL A 130 -23.01 32.65 -37.40
N GLY A 131 -23.17 31.34 -37.17
CA GLY A 131 -23.67 30.40 -38.17
C GLY A 131 -25.11 30.70 -38.63
N ALA A 132 -25.94 31.31 -37.78
CA ALA A 132 -27.30 31.75 -38.15
C ALA A 132 -27.29 32.97 -39.07
N SER A 133 -26.21 33.75 -39.06
CA SER A 133 -26.08 35.01 -39.79
C SER A 133 -25.46 34.83 -41.19
N ILE A 134 -24.87 33.67 -41.48
CA ILE A 134 -24.08 33.41 -42.70
C ILE A 134 -24.67 32.21 -43.45
N LYS A 135 -24.87 32.35 -44.77
CA LYS A 135 -25.26 31.25 -45.65
C LYS A 135 -24.01 30.41 -45.99
N ASP A 136 -24.04 29.12 -45.66
CA ASP A 136 -22.90 28.19 -45.72
C ASP A 136 -21.70 28.60 -44.83
N PRO A 137 -21.86 28.57 -43.50
CA PRO A 137 -20.93 29.25 -42.59
C PRO A 137 -19.57 28.57 -42.45
N PHE A 138 -19.48 27.23 -42.53
CA PHE A 138 -18.27 26.49 -42.16
C PHE A 138 -18.00 25.28 -43.05
N PRO A 139 -16.72 24.99 -43.39
CA PRO A 139 -16.34 23.73 -44.03
C PRO A 139 -16.60 22.58 -43.07
N ASN A 140 -17.45 21.64 -43.49
CA ASN A 140 -17.93 20.54 -42.68
C ASN A 140 -17.25 19.24 -43.13
N SER A 141 -16.46 18.63 -42.24
CA SER A 141 -15.93 17.28 -42.45
C SER A 141 -16.21 16.43 -41.21
N GLN A 142 -17.35 15.73 -41.24
CA GLN A 142 -17.77 14.81 -40.19
C GLN A 142 -16.71 13.75 -39.90
N SER A 143 -16.04 13.26 -40.95
CA SER A 143 -15.02 12.22 -40.82
C SER A 143 -13.86 12.66 -39.94
N VAL A 144 -13.36 13.90 -40.08
CA VAL A 144 -12.23 14.41 -39.29
C VAL A 144 -12.62 14.52 -37.82
N THR A 145 -13.81 15.04 -37.53
CA THR A 145 -14.26 15.21 -36.13
C THR A 145 -14.51 13.88 -35.45
N ILE A 146 -15.10 12.90 -36.15
CA ILE A 146 -15.32 11.55 -35.60
C ILE A 146 -13.98 10.86 -35.33
N VAL A 147 -13.04 10.89 -36.28
CA VAL A 147 -11.72 10.27 -36.10
C VAL A 147 -10.98 10.92 -34.92
N LEU A 148 -10.93 12.25 -34.86
CA LEU A 148 -10.29 12.97 -33.74
C LEU A 148 -10.99 12.69 -32.41
N GLY A 149 -12.33 12.64 -32.39
CA GLY A 149 -13.10 12.37 -31.17
C GLY A 149 -12.85 10.97 -30.62
N ILE A 150 -12.83 9.95 -31.48
CA ILE A 150 -12.51 8.57 -31.09
C ILE A 150 -11.06 8.49 -30.60
N SER A 151 -10.10 9.02 -31.36
CA SER A 151 -8.69 9.00 -30.97
C SER A 151 -8.45 9.71 -29.63
N LEU A 152 -9.08 10.86 -29.41
CA LEU A 152 -8.98 11.61 -28.16
C LEU A 152 -9.60 10.86 -26.98
N SER A 153 -10.77 10.24 -27.17
CA SER A 153 -11.42 9.42 -26.13
C SER A 153 -10.52 8.25 -25.68
N LEU A 154 -9.83 7.62 -26.63
CA LEU A 154 -8.90 6.53 -26.36
C LEU A 154 -7.66 7.03 -25.60
N LEU A 155 -7.09 8.17 -26.01
CA LEU A 155 -5.95 8.77 -25.32
C LEU A 155 -6.30 9.17 -23.88
N LEU A 156 -7.49 9.74 -23.66
CA LEU A 156 -8.00 10.06 -22.33
C LEU A 156 -8.20 8.81 -21.47
N ALA A 157 -8.74 7.73 -22.05
CA ALA A 157 -8.88 6.46 -21.35
C ALA A 157 -7.53 5.87 -20.94
N PHE A 158 -6.50 5.95 -21.80
CA PHE A 158 -5.15 5.52 -21.43
C PHE A 158 -4.56 6.34 -20.28
N ARG A 159 -4.72 7.67 -20.31
CA ARG A 159 -4.31 8.53 -19.20
C ARG A 159 -4.99 8.14 -17.89
N LEU A 160 -6.31 7.95 -17.92
CA LEU A 160 -7.08 7.54 -16.76
C LEU A 160 -6.62 6.17 -16.22
N ASN A 161 -6.37 5.21 -17.10
CA ASN A 161 -5.87 3.89 -16.71
C ASN A 161 -4.49 3.98 -16.04
N THR A 162 -3.58 4.79 -16.58
CA THR A 162 -2.25 5.01 -15.96
C THR A 162 -2.37 5.64 -14.58
N ALA A 163 -3.23 6.64 -14.41
CA ALA A 163 -3.48 7.26 -13.09
C ALA A 163 -4.10 6.25 -12.11
N ASN A 164 -5.08 5.47 -12.56
CA ASN A 164 -5.71 4.41 -11.78
C ASN A 164 -4.72 3.32 -11.35
N ASP A 165 -3.81 2.90 -12.25
CA ASP A 165 -2.80 1.89 -11.93
C ASP A 165 -1.86 2.37 -10.81
N ARG A 166 -1.42 3.63 -10.85
CA ARG A 166 -0.63 4.26 -9.78
C ARG A 166 -1.37 4.28 -8.45
N PHE A 167 -2.64 4.68 -8.47
CA PHE A 167 -3.49 4.72 -7.27
C PHE A 167 -3.61 3.34 -6.63
N TRP A 168 -3.94 2.31 -7.41
CA TRP A 168 -4.06 0.94 -6.91
C TRP A 168 -2.72 0.31 -6.53
N GLU A 169 -1.63 0.69 -7.19
CA GLU A 169 -0.27 0.31 -6.79
C GLU A 169 0.04 0.86 -5.39
N GLY A 170 -0.25 2.14 -5.14
CA GLY A 170 -0.12 2.75 -3.82
C GLY A 170 -0.91 2.00 -2.74
N CYS A 171 -2.19 1.68 -2.99
CA CYS A 171 -2.99 0.84 -2.10
C CYS A 171 -2.30 -0.49 -1.77
N LYS A 172 -1.89 -1.23 -2.82
CA LYS A 172 -1.28 -2.57 -2.68
C LYS A 172 -0.03 -2.53 -1.82
N VAL A 173 0.82 -1.52 -2.01
CA VAL A 173 2.07 -1.37 -1.28
C VAL A 173 1.82 -0.99 0.19
N TRP A 174 0.85 -0.12 0.49
CA TRP A 174 0.47 0.17 1.88
C TRP A 174 -0.03 -1.07 2.64
N TYR A 175 -0.80 -1.94 1.98
CA TYR A 175 -1.17 -3.23 2.57
C TYR A 175 0.02 -4.16 2.80
N ALA A 176 1.01 -4.15 1.90
CA ALA A 176 2.26 -4.89 2.08
C ALA A 176 3.07 -4.36 3.27
N VAL A 177 3.17 -3.03 3.45
CA VAL A 177 3.78 -2.40 4.62
C VAL A 177 3.10 -2.89 5.90
N LYS A 178 1.77 -2.82 5.97
CA LYS A 178 0.99 -3.33 7.12
C LYS A 178 1.28 -4.80 7.40
N PHE A 179 1.28 -5.64 6.36
CA PHE A 179 1.57 -7.06 6.47
C PHE A 179 2.97 -7.33 7.05
N HIS A 180 4.00 -6.66 6.52
CA HIS A 180 5.38 -6.85 6.98
C HIS A 180 5.60 -6.31 8.39
N CYS A 181 5.03 -5.15 8.75
CA CYS A 181 5.10 -4.63 10.12
C CYS A 181 4.45 -5.61 11.12
N LEU A 182 3.27 -6.15 10.79
CA LEU A 182 2.60 -7.11 11.67
C LEU A 182 3.39 -8.42 11.80
N ASN A 183 3.91 -8.96 10.70
CA ASN A 183 4.70 -10.19 10.77
C ASN A 183 6.00 -9.99 11.56
N LEU A 184 6.69 -8.87 11.36
CA LEU A 184 7.90 -8.57 12.11
C LEU A 184 7.59 -8.41 13.61
N SER A 185 6.51 -7.69 13.96
CA SER A 185 6.07 -7.55 15.36
C SER A 185 5.80 -8.90 16.02
N ARG A 186 5.13 -9.83 15.33
CA ARG A 186 4.85 -11.19 15.83
C ARG A 186 6.11 -12.02 15.97
N MET A 187 7.01 -11.97 14.99
CA MET A 187 8.27 -12.69 15.03
C MET A 187 9.14 -12.22 16.18
N VAL A 188 9.29 -10.90 16.38
CA VAL A 188 10.00 -10.34 17.53
C VAL A 188 9.31 -10.74 18.84
N SER A 189 7.97 -10.71 18.87
CA SER A 189 7.19 -11.08 20.05
C SER A 189 7.38 -12.53 20.48
N VAL A 190 7.47 -13.47 19.54
CA VAL A 190 7.57 -14.91 19.83
C VAL A 190 9.03 -15.38 19.93
N MET A 191 9.89 -14.93 19.03
CA MET A 191 11.25 -15.45 18.88
C MET A 191 12.23 -14.83 19.87
N VAL A 192 12.03 -13.57 20.28
CA VAL A 192 12.92 -12.90 21.25
C VAL A 192 12.39 -13.15 22.67
N THR A 193 13.12 -13.95 23.45
CA THR A 193 12.78 -14.24 24.84
C THR A 193 13.58 -13.34 25.80
N PRO A 194 12.97 -12.32 26.43
CA PRO A 194 13.68 -11.46 27.37
C PRO A 194 13.94 -12.18 28.69
N ALA A 195 15.18 -12.12 29.18
CA ALA A 195 15.59 -12.65 30.48
C ALA A 195 15.45 -11.59 31.59
N THR A 196 15.62 -10.32 31.24
CA THR A 196 15.57 -9.18 32.17
C THR A 196 14.40 -8.24 31.86
N GLN A 197 13.96 -7.47 32.87
CA GLN A 197 12.96 -6.43 32.66
C GLN A 197 13.45 -5.37 31.66
N GLN A 198 14.76 -5.10 31.62
CA GLN A 198 15.36 -4.17 30.66
C GLN A 198 15.26 -4.70 29.22
N GLU A 199 15.50 -5.98 29.00
CA GLU A 199 15.32 -6.63 27.69
C GLU A 199 13.85 -6.65 27.26
N LEU A 200 12.91 -6.76 28.21
CA LEU A 200 11.49 -6.64 27.91
C LEU A 200 11.15 -5.23 27.41
N MET A 201 11.73 -4.19 28.03
CA MET A 201 11.56 -2.80 27.58
C MET A 201 12.16 -2.58 26.20
N SER A 202 13.40 -3.01 25.96
CA SER A 202 14.05 -2.83 24.67
C SER A 202 13.28 -3.53 23.54
N LYS A 203 12.78 -4.74 23.81
CA LYS A 203 11.87 -5.46 22.91
C LYS A 203 10.60 -4.67 22.59
N ARG A 204 9.96 -4.08 23.59
CA ARG A 204 8.76 -3.27 23.38
C ARG A 204 9.08 -2.02 22.54
N CYS A 205 10.14 -1.31 22.90
CA CYS A 205 10.60 -0.13 22.17
C CYS A 205 10.92 -0.45 20.70
N ALA A 206 11.54 -1.59 20.43
CA ALA A 206 11.82 -2.04 19.07
C ALA A 206 10.53 -2.35 18.28
N ILE A 207 9.51 -2.94 18.90
CA ILE A 207 8.21 -3.15 18.25
C ILE A 207 7.52 -1.81 17.97
N ASP A 208 7.64 -0.83 18.88
CA ASP A 208 7.06 0.50 18.72
C ASP A 208 7.74 1.32 17.59
N LEU A 209 8.94 0.94 17.12
CA LEU A 209 9.53 1.50 15.90
C LEU A 209 8.77 1.12 14.62
N LEU A 210 7.98 0.04 14.62
CA LEU A 210 7.24 -0.40 13.42
C LEU A 210 6.07 0.55 13.06
N PRO A 211 5.22 1.00 14.01
CA PRO A 211 4.32 2.13 13.77
C PRO A 211 5.07 3.40 13.38
N ALA A 212 6.17 3.74 14.07
CA ALA A 212 6.97 4.93 13.75
C ALA A 212 7.48 4.91 12.30
N PHE A 213 7.87 3.75 11.79
CA PHE A 213 8.26 3.58 10.39
C PHE A 213 7.11 3.92 9.43
N ALA A 214 5.89 3.43 9.70
CA ALA A 214 4.74 3.72 8.85
C ALA A 214 4.42 5.23 8.81
N PHE A 215 4.46 5.91 9.96
CA PHE A 215 4.29 7.36 10.03
C PHE A 215 5.44 8.10 9.32
N ALA A 216 6.69 7.68 9.51
CA ALA A 216 7.83 8.27 8.80
C ALA A 216 7.67 8.16 7.27
N VAL A 217 7.21 7.01 6.75
CA VAL A 217 6.93 6.82 5.32
C VAL A 217 5.84 7.78 4.85
N ARG A 218 4.75 7.93 5.60
CA ARG A 218 3.70 8.90 5.29
C ARG A 218 4.26 10.34 5.21
N HIS A 219 5.01 10.79 6.22
CA HIS A 219 5.60 12.13 6.22
C HIS A 219 6.56 12.34 5.06
N GLU A 220 7.33 11.30 4.69
CA GLU A 220 8.20 11.34 3.53
C GLU A 220 7.42 11.55 2.23
N LEU A 221 6.36 10.76 2.02
CA LEU A 221 5.54 10.85 0.82
C LEU A 221 4.82 12.20 0.71
N ARG A 222 4.41 12.79 1.85
CA ARG A 222 3.81 14.13 1.90
C ARG A 222 4.82 15.28 1.79
N GLY A 223 6.12 14.99 1.91
CA GLY A 223 7.17 16.03 1.90
C GLY A 223 7.23 16.84 3.20
N GLU A 224 6.78 16.26 4.31
CA GLU A 224 6.69 16.90 5.63
C GLU A 224 7.98 16.74 6.47
N LEU A 225 9.00 16.05 5.95
CA LEU A 225 10.22 15.65 6.67
C LEU A 225 11.12 16.79 7.22
N GLY A 226 10.70 18.05 7.15
CA GLY A 226 11.46 19.22 7.61
C GLY A 226 10.78 20.09 8.66
N ASP A 227 9.53 19.82 9.03
CA ASP A 227 8.80 20.61 10.04
C ASP A 227 8.81 19.88 11.40
N PRO A 228 9.53 20.41 12.41
CA PRO A 228 9.59 19.80 13.75
C PRO A 228 8.23 19.67 14.44
N ASN A 229 7.23 20.46 14.05
CA ASN A 229 5.90 20.43 14.66
C ASN A 229 5.01 19.31 14.10
N THR A 230 5.40 18.70 12.98
CA THR A 230 4.57 17.75 12.25
C THR A 230 4.71 16.32 12.78
N PHE A 231 5.79 16.00 13.49
CA PHE A 231 6.09 14.65 14.01
C PHE A 231 5.48 14.34 15.40
N GLY A 232 4.47 15.11 15.82
CA GLY A 232 3.83 14.92 17.13
C GLY A 232 3.14 13.56 17.28
N ASP A 233 2.71 12.97 16.17
CA ASP A 233 2.13 11.62 16.07
C ASP A 233 3.15 10.49 16.28
N MET A 234 4.43 10.74 15.98
CA MET A 234 5.53 9.79 16.21
C MET A 234 6.20 9.93 17.57
N ALA A 235 6.01 11.06 18.26
CA ALA A 235 6.72 11.40 19.49
C ALA A 235 6.61 10.30 20.56
N GLU A 236 5.44 9.65 20.66
CA GLU A 236 5.18 8.56 21.60
C GLU A 236 6.02 7.30 21.32
N TYR A 237 6.30 7.00 20.05
CA TYR A 237 7.06 5.82 19.64
C TYR A 237 8.57 6.05 19.71
N LEU A 238 9.00 7.31 19.58
CA LEU A 238 10.42 7.68 19.51
C LEU A 238 11.01 8.19 20.82
N VAL A 239 10.25 8.18 21.93
CA VAL A 239 10.71 8.65 23.27
C VAL A 239 12.05 8.02 23.68
N HIS A 240 12.25 6.75 23.35
CA HIS A 240 13.44 6.00 23.71
C HIS A 240 14.61 6.15 22.72
N PHE A 241 14.40 6.84 21.60
CA PHE A 241 15.34 6.97 20.49
C PHE A 241 15.53 8.44 20.08
N PRO A 242 16.15 9.28 20.95
CA PRO A 242 16.30 10.71 20.68
C PRO A 242 17.11 10.98 19.41
N HIS A 243 18.05 10.11 19.04
CA HIS A 243 18.80 10.25 17.79
C HIS A 243 17.96 10.01 16.53
N VAL A 244 16.94 9.16 16.61
CA VAL A 244 15.97 8.94 15.52
C VAL A 244 14.96 10.08 15.48
N ALA A 245 14.53 10.59 16.64
CA ALA A 245 13.62 11.74 16.73
C ALA A 245 14.19 13.02 16.09
N LEU A 246 15.52 13.18 16.06
CA LEU A 246 16.18 14.31 15.40
C LEU A 246 16.09 14.23 13.87
N ASN A 247 15.98 13.03 13.29
CA ASN A 247 15.90 12.82 11.86
C ASN A 247 15.05 11.57 11.55
N PRO A 248 13.71 11.68 11.63
CA PRO A 248 12.79 10.55 11.59
C PRO A 248 12.52 10.09 10.15
N THR A 249 13.57 9.82 9.38
CA THR A 249 13.41 9.18 8.07
C THR A 249 13.05 7.71 8.25
N PRO A 250 12.25 7.13 7.33
CA PRO A 250 11.91 5.70 7.32
C PRO A 250 13.16 4.83 7.43
N MET A 251 14.22 5.20 6.71
CA MET A 251 15.46 4.44 6.71
C MET A 251 16.22 4.52 8.04
N ASN A 252 16.21 5.67 8.72
CA ASN A 252 16.80 5.78 10.07
C ASN A 252 16.03 4.94 11.09
N VAL A 253 14.70 4.90 11.00
CA VAL A 253 13.85 4.04 11.84
C VAL A 253 14.16 2.56 11.59
N LEU A 254 14.24 2.13 10.32
CA LEU A 254 14.60 0.75 9.97
C LEU A 254 16.02 0.37 10.41
N LEU A 255 16.98 1.29 10.30
CA LEU A 255 18.35 1.05 10.77
C LEU A 255 18.40 0.80 12.27
N GLU A 256 17.64 1.56 13.06
CA GLU A 256 17.58 1.36 14.51
C GLU A 256 16.93 0.03 14.88
N LEU A 257 15.87 -0.35 14.17
CA LEU A 257 15.25 -1.67 14.30
C LEU A 257 16.24 -2.78 13.94
N GLN A 258 17.02 -2.61 12.88
CA GLN A 258 18.03 -3.57 12.46
C GLN A 258 19.18 -3.70 13.46
N ARG A 259 19.60 -2.60 14.11
CA ARG A 259 20.59 -2.63 15.20
C ARG A 259 20.09 -3.45 16.38
N TYR A 260 18.87 -3.21 16.83
CA TYR A 260 18.25 -4.00 17.90
C TYR A 260 18.21 -5.50 17.54
N LEU A 261 17.85 -5.85 16.31
CA LEU A 261 17.85 -7.24 15.87
C LEU A 261 19.25 -7.83 15.75
N ALA A 262 20.28 -7.04 15.43
CA ALA A 262 21.65 -7.53 15.34
C ALA A 262 22.22 -7.90 16.72
N ASP A 263 21.82 -7.18 17.77
CA ASP A 263 22.21 -7.46 19.15
C ASP A 263 21.49 -8.68 19.75
N CYS A 264 20.41 -9.14 19.12
CA CYS A 264 19.69 -10.34 19.57
C CYS A 264 20.43 -11.62 19.13
N ASP A 265 20.91 -12.44 20.07
CA ASP A 265 21.50 -13.77 19.78
C ASP A 265 20.57 -14.70 18.98
N GLN A 266 19.26 -14.46 19.08
CA GLN A 266 18.19 -15.20 18.38
C GLN A 266 17.74 -14.52 17.08
N SER A 267 18.55 -13.61 16.51
CA SER A 267 18.23 -12.94 15.25
C SER A 267 18.11 -13.96 14.11
N VAL A 268 16.87 -14.31 13.77
CA VAL A 268 16.59 -15.26 12.70
C VAL A 268 16.66 -14.52 11.37
N LEU A 269 17.32 -15.14 10.37
CA LEU A 269 17.37 -14.67 8.97
C LEU A 269 16.01 -14.16 8.45
N ALA A 270 14.92 -14.79 8.90
CA ALA A 270 13.57 -14.40 8.53
C ALA A 270 13.17 -12.97 9.00
N MET A 271 13.64 -12.51 10.17
CA MET A 271 13.38 -11.14 10.64
C MET A 271 14.15 -10.12 9.79
N HIS A 272 15.41 -10.41 9.47
CA HIS A 272 16.20 -9.59 8.58
C HIS A 272 15.57 -9.47 7.19
N ASN A 273 15.12 -10.59 6.61
CA ASN A 273 14.39 -10.58 5.33
C ASN A 273 13.14 -9.70 5.38
N THR A 274 12.44 -9.65 6.51
CA THR A 274 11.24 -8.80 6.66
C THR A 274 11.60 -7.31 6.69
N ILE A 275 12.73 -6.93 7.32
CA ILE A 275 13.25 -5.56 7.24
C ILE A 275 13.62 -5.18 5.80
N VAL A 276 14.29 -6.08 5.07
CA VAL A 276 14.60 -5.86 3.65
C VAL A 276 13.31 -5.66 2.85
N SER A 277 12.26 -6.45 3.11
CA SER A 277 10.96 -6.26 2.47
C SER A 277 10.32 -4.91 2.81
N LEU A 278 10.41 -4.43 4.06
CA LEU A 278 9.92 -3.09 4.44
C LEU A 278 10.67 -1.97 3.70
N SER A 279 12.00 -2.10 3.60
CA SER A 279 12.83 -1.16 2.83
C SER A 279 12.44 -1.16 1.34
N ASP A 280 12.17 -2.34 0.76
CA ASP A 280 11.72 -2.46 -0.63
C ASP A 280 10.34 -1.81 -0.84
N GLN A 281 9.39 -2.01 0.08
CA GLN A 281 8.09 -1.33 0.01
C GLN A 281 8.22 0.20 0.10
N CYS A 282 9.13 0.71 0.94
CA CYS A 282 9.42 2.16 1.01
C CYS A 282 9.93 2.68 -0.34
N ALA A 283 10.91 2.02 -0.93
CA ALA A 283 11.46 2.40 -2.23
C ALA A 283 10.40 2.35 -3.35
N ILE A 284 9.46 1.40 -3.29
CA ILE A 284 8.34 1.36 -4.24
C ILE A 284 7.40 2.57 -4.05
N LEU A 285 7.07 2.94 -2.81
CA LEU A 285 6.24 4.13 -2.54
C LEU A 285 6.93 5.42 -3.00
N GLU A 286 8.23 5.58 -2.71
CA GLU A 286 9.05 6.68 -3.19
C GLU A 286 9.07 6.73 -4.72
N ARG A 287 9.20 5.58 -5.40
CA ARG A 287 9.14 5.52 -6.86
C ARG A 287 7.79 6.02 -7.37
N ILE A 288 6.67 5.56 -6.80
CA ILE A 288 5.34 6.01 -7.23
C ILE A 288 5.21 7.54 -7.07
N ARG A 289 5.67 8.10 -5.95
CA ARG A 289 5.64 9.54 -5.67
C ARG A 289 6.54 10.35 -6.62
N HIS A 290 7.79 9.93 -6.82
CA HIS A 290 8.80 10.71 -7.55
C HIS A 290 8.79 10.51 -9.07
N THR A 291 8.05 9.54 -9.58
CA THR A 291 7.95 9.29 -11.03
C THR A 291 6.56 9.63 -11.59
N PRO A 292 6.11 10.91 -11.56
CA PRO A 292 4.79 11.29 -12.07
C PRO A 292 4.62 11.00 -13.57
N ILE A 293 3.37 11.02 -14.04
CA ILE A 293 3.08 10.85 -15.47
C ILE A 293 3.84 11.95 -16.24
N PRO A 294 4.54 11.64 -17.35
CA PRO A 294 5.35 12.63 -18.06
C PRO A 294 4.57 13.90 -18.40
N ALA A 295 5.05 15.06 -17.94
CA ALA A 295 4.33 16.33 -18.07
C ALA A 295 4.03 16.69 -19.54
N ALA A 296 4.94 16.36 -20.47
CA ALA A 296 4.73 16.58 -21.90
C ALA A 296 3.49 15.84 -22.44
N TYR A 297 3.22 14.62 -21.96
CA TYR A 297 2.04 13.86 -22.34
C TYR A 297 0.76 14.54 -21.86
N SER A 298 0.69 14.91 -20.57
CA SER A 298 -0.46 15.62 -19.98
C SER A 298 -0.73 16.98 -20.65
N LEU A 299 0.33 17.72 -20.98
CA LEU A 299 0.21 19.01 -21.67
C LEU A 299 -0.31 18.86 -23.10
N HIS A 300 0.26 17.94 -23.89
CA HIS A 300 -0.17 17.72 -25.27
C HIS A 300 -1.61 17.21 -25.33
N LEU A 301 -1.99 16.29 -24.46
CA LEU A 301 -3.34 15.74 -24.40
C LEU A 301 -4.37 16.83 -24.02
N SER A 302 -4.03 17.72 -23.09
CA SER A 302 -4.88 18.88 -22.73
C SER A 302 -5.04 19.86 -23.89
N ASN A 303 -3.96 20.15 -24.63
CA ASN A 303 -4.01 21.05 -25.78
C ASN A 303 -4.88 20.48 -26.92
N ILE A 304 -4.77 19.18 -27.22
CA ILE A 304 -5.59 18.53 -28.25
C ILE A 304 -7.06 18.48 -27.82
N LEU A 305 -7.34 18.21 -26.53
CA LEU A 305 -8.70 18.25 -25.98
C LEU A 305 -9.32 19.65 -26.14
N PHE A 306 -8.59 20.70 -25.80
CA PHE A 306 -9.04 22.08 -25.97
C PHE A 306 -9.36 22.39 -27.44
N LEU A 307 -8.45 22.07 -28.36
CA LEU A 307 -8.66 22.29 -29.80
C LEU A 307 -9.86 21.51 -30.34
N TYR A 308 -10.06 20.27 -29.89
CA TYR A 308 -11.21 19.45 -30.28
C TYR A 308 -12.53 20.07 -29.82
N LEU A 309 -12.63 20.47 -28.54
CA LEU A 309 -13.84 21.09 -28.00
C LEU A 309 -14.12 22.47 -28.62
N ALA A 310 -13.09 23.23 -28.95
CA ALA A 310 -13.21 24.49 -29.67
C ALA A 310 -13.71 24.30 -31.11
N ALA A 311 -13.29 23.22 -31.79
CA ALA A 311 -13.69 22.89 -33.15
C ALA A 311 -15.08 22.23 -33.26
N LEU A 312 -15.52 21.52 -32.21
CA LEU A 312 -16.77 20.75 -32.17
C LEU A 312 -18.05 21.53 -32.59
N PRO A 313 -18.33 22.75 -32.09
CA PRO A 313 -19.58 23.45 -32.42
C PRO A 313 -19.70 23.81 -33.91
N PHE A 314 -18.59 24.09 -34.60
CA PHE A 314 -18.56 24.35 -36.04
C PHE A 314 -19.08 23.16 -36.85
N GLN A 315 -18.83 21.96 -36.34
CA GLN A 315 -19.20 20.70 -36.98
C GLN A 315 -20.65 20.27 -36.69
N LEU A 316 -21.15 20.58 -35.48
CA LEU A 316 -22.50 20.23 -35.06
C LEU A 316 -23.55 21.19 -35.64
N TYR A 317 -23.23 22.49 -35.73
CA TYR A 317 -24.20 23.51 -36.16
C TYR A 317 -24.92 23.18 -37.48
N PRO A 318 -24.25 22.76 -38.58
CA PRO A 318 -24.94 22.48 -39.84
C PRO A 318 -25.96 21.33 -39.78
N GLN A 319 -25.87 20.44 -38.78
CA GLN A 319 -26.73 19.26 -38.66
C GLN A 319 -27.93 19.49 -37.74
N MET A 320 -27.74 20.27 -36.68
CA MET A 320 -28.71 20.38 -35.58
C MET A 320 -28.99 21.83 -35.14
N GLY A 321 -28.40 22.83 -35.80
CA GLY A 321 -28.60 24.25 -35.51
C GLY A 321 -28.27 24.58 -34.05
N TRP A 322 -29.18 25.30 -33.38
CA TRP A 322 -29.05 25.68 -31.97
C TRP A 322 -28.95 24.51 -30.99
N PHE A 323 -29.38 23.30 -31.37
CA PHE A 323 -29.20 22.12 -30.54
C PHE A 323 -27.72 21.69 -30.42
N ALA A 324 -26.83 22.26 -31.24
CA ALA A 324 -25.39 22.09 -31.10
C ALA A 324 -24.86 22.59 -29.75
N VAL A 325 -25.50 23.59 -29.12
CA VAL A 325 -25.10 24.12 -27.82
C VAL A 325 -25.20 23.06 -26.72
N PRO A 326 -26.37 22.49 -26.39
CA PRO A 326 -26.47 21.44 -25.37
C PRO A 326 -25.67 20.18 -25.75
N ALA A 327 -25.62 19.81 -27.04
CA ALA A 327 -24.81 18.66 -27.48
C ALA A 327 -23.31 18.85 -27.20
N SER A 328 -22.76 20.02 -27.53
CA SER A 328 -21.35 20.36 -27.25
C SER A 328 -21.06 20.44 -25.75
N ALA A 329 -22.01 20.94 -24.95
CA ALA A 329 -21.89 20.98 -23.50
C ALA A 329 -21.77 19.56 -22.91
N ILE A 330 -22.62 18.63 -23.34
CA ILE A 330 -22.57 17.22 -22.91
C ILE A 330 -21.24 16.56 -23.28
N VAL A 331 -20.78 16.72 -24.53
CA VAL A 331 -19.49 16.15 -24.97
C VAL A 331 -18.33 16.74 -24.16
N SER A 332 -18.34 18.06 -23.94
CA SER A 332 -17.31 18.72 -23.13
C SER A 332 -17.35 18.23 -21.68
N PHE A 333 -18.53 18.05 -21.09
CA PHE A 333 -18.69 17.54 -19.73
C PHE A 333 -18.09 16.15 -19.57
N VAL A 334 -18.34 15.25 -20.52
CA VAL A 334 -17.78 13.88 -20.48
C VAL A 334 -16.26 13.90 -20.61
N MET A 335 -15.71 14.58 -21.62
CA MET A 335 -14.26 14.56 -21.90
C MET A 335 -13.45 15.30 -20.83
N LEU A 336 -13.94 16.45 -20.38
CA LEU A 336 -13.31 17.23 -19.30
C LEU A 336 -13.47 16.52 -17.95
N GLY A 337 -14.60 15.85 -17.71
CA GLY A 337 -14.82 15.05 -16.51
C GLY A 337 -13.83 13.89 -16.40
N ILE A 338 -13.60 13.13 -17.48
CA ILE A 338 -12.56 12.08 -17.49
C ILE A 338 -11.18 12.67 -17.19
N THR A 339 -10.86 13.82 -17.79
CA THR A 339 -9.59 14.51 -17.54
C THR A 339 -9.46 14.90 -16.08
N ALA A 340 -10.48 15.52 -15.49
CA ALA A 340 -10.50 15.93 -14.09
C ALA A 340 -10.32 14.74 -13.14
N ILE A 341 -11.04 13.63 -13.35
CA ILE A 341 -10.88 12.39 -12.56
C ILE A 341 -9.45 11.88 -12.67
N SER A 342 -8.91 11.81 -13.89
CA SER A 342 -7.56 11.29 -14.09
C SER A 342 -6.46 12.15 -13.47
N VAL A 343 -6.68 13.45 -13.28
CA VAL A 343 -5.77 14.34 -12.53
C VAL A 343 -5.96 14.15 -11.03
N ALA A 344 -7.20 14.06 -10.58
CA ALA A 344 -7.55 13.91 -9.16
C ALA A 344 -6.99 12.62 -8.52
N ILE A 345 -6.80 11.55 -9.28
CA ILE A 345 -6.23 10.28 -8.78
C ILE A 345 -4.76 10.06 -9.16
N GLU A 346 -4.12 11.05 -9.81
CA GLU A 346 -2.75 10.93 -10.33
C GLU A 346 -1.70 10.87 -9.21
N ASP A 347 -1.94 11.61 -8.12
CA ASP A 347 -1.08 11.74 -6.96
C ASP A 347 -1.72 11.13 -5.72
N PRO A 348 -1.55 9.83 -5.46
CA PRO A 348 -2.32 9.14 -4.42
C PRO A 348 -1.90 9.44 -2.98
N PHE A 349 -0.84 10.22 -2.74
CA PHE A 349 -0.24 10.40 -1.40
C PHE A 349 -0.36 11.82 -0.85
N GLY A 350 -1.12 12.70 -1.50
CA GLY A 350 -1.35 14.05 -1.01
C GLY A 350 -2.31 14.11 0.19
N ASP A 351 -2.97 15.26 0.30
CA ASP A 351 -3.95 15.60 1.34
C ASP A 351 -5.34 15.86 0.77
N ASP A 352 -5.56 15.58 -0.52
CA ASP A 352 -6.83 15.81 -1.18
C ASP A 352 -7.87 14.75 -0.77
N LEU A 353 -9.15 15.05 -0.97
CA LEU A 353 -10.26 14.14 -0.67
C LEU A 353 -10.23 12.84 -1.49
N HIS A 354 -9.49 12.83 -2.59
CA HIS A 354 -9.37 11.71 -3.52
C HIS A 354 -8.14 10.82 -3.24
N ASP A 355 -7.27 11.24 -2.33
CA ASP A 355 -6.01 10.57 -2.05
C ASP A 355 -6.20 9.39 -1.10
N LEU A 356 -5.15 8.59 -0.95
CA LEU A 356 -5.15 7.48 -0.03
C LEU A 356 -5.22 7.99 1.42
N PRO A 357 -6.05 7.37 2.27
CA PRO A 357 -6.14 7.72 3.68
C PRO A 357 -4.93 7.15 4.45
N THR A 358 -3.73 7.67 4.16
CA THR A 358 -2.46 7.20 4.74
C THR A 358 -2.43 7.33 6.27
N ASP A 359 -3.08 8.36 6.82
CA ASP A 359 -3.30 8.52 8.27
C ASP A 359 -4.04 7.31 8.87
N VAL A 360 -5.10 6.85 8.19
CA VAL A 360 -5.89 5.69 8.63
C VAL A 360 -5.04 4.42 8.54
N TYR A 361 -4.24 4.26 7.48
CA TYR A 361 -3.33 3.12 7.37
C TYR A 361 -2.30 3.07 8.50
N CYS A 362 -1.72 4.22 8.87
CA CYS A 362 -0.75 4.29 9.98
C CYS A 362 -1.41 3.94 11.32
N GLN A 363 -2.59 4.50 11.60
CA GLN A 363 -3.35 4.19 12.81
C GLN A 363 -3.77 2.71 12.88
N ASP A 364 -4.18 2.15 11.74
CA ASP A 364 -4.52 0.73 11.60
C ASP A 364 -3.33 -0.18 11.90
N ILE A 365 -2.13 0.18 11.43
CA ILE A 365 -0.90 -0.55 11.70
C ILE A 365 -0.57 -0.48 13.19
N ALA A 366 -0.60 0.72 13.77
CA ALA A 366 -0.35 0.95 15.19
C ALA A 366 -1.32 0.14 16.08
N ALA A 367 -2.63 0.20 15.79
CA ALA A 367 -3.65 -0.54 16.52
C ALA A 367 -3.45 -2.06 16.41
N ALA A 368 -3.18 -2.57 15.21
CA ALA A 368 -3.00 -4.01 14.99
C ALA A 368 -1.71 -4.55 15.63
N ILE A 369 -0.65 -3.75 15.71
CA ILE A 369 0.58 -4.12 16.43
C ILE A 369 0.34 -4.12 17.94
N ASN A 370 -0.34 -3.10 18.47
CA ASN A 370 -0.69 -3.04 19.89
C ASN A 370 -1.53 -4.24 20.32
N GLU A 371 -2.56 -4.60 19.54
CA GLU A 371 -3.37 -5.79 19.76
C GLU A 371 -2.51 -7.07 19.77
N ALA A 372 -1.58 -7.20 18.82
CA ALA A 372 -0.70 -8.37 18.74
C ALA A 372 0.26 -8.49 19.94
N VAL A 373 0.69 -7.38 20.53
CA VAL A 373 1.58 -7.38 21.71
C VAL A 373 0.81 -7.56 23.02
N ASP A 374 -0.41 -7.00 23.12
CA ASP A 374 -1.24 -7.08 24.32
C ASP A 374 -1.83 -8.48 24.55
N LEU A 375 -2.01 -9.27 23.48
CA LEU A 375 -2.36 -10.69 23.53
C LEU A 375 -1.20 -11.57 24.04
N ARG A 376 -0.55 -11.16 25.14
CA ARG A 376 0.57 -11.84 25.82
C ARG A 376 0.23 -13.31 26.03
N VAL A 377 0.70 -14.17 25.14
CA VAL A 377 0.78 -15.60 25.42
C VAL A 377 1.97 -15.77 26.36
N PRO A 378 1.76 -16.25 27.60
CA PRO A 378 2.88 -16.55 28.50
C PRO A 378 3.86 -17.47 27.78
N SER A 379 5.15 -17.13 27.82
CA SER A 379 6.19 -17.97 27.22
C SER A 379 6.13 -19.36 27.87
N HIS A 380 5.76 -20.38 27.10
CA HIS A 380 5.79 -21.76 27.56
C HIS A 380 7.25 -22.21 27.73
N PRO A 381 7.60 -22.90 28.83
CA PRO A 381 8.90 -23.53 28.97
C PRO A 381 9.19 -24.44 27.77
N LYS A 382 10.38 -24.33 27.18
CA LYS A 382 10.80 -25.21 26.08
C LYS A 382 10.66 -26.68 26.52
N GLY A 383 9.89 -27.46 25.74
CA GLY A 383 9.63 -28.88 26.02
C GLY A 383 8.36 -29.17 26.83
N SER A 384 7.65 -28.13 27.33
CA SER A 384 6.31 -28.30 27.89
C SER A 384 5.27 -28.43 26.78
N SER A 385 4.26 -29.29 27.01
CA SER A 385 3.05 -29.31 26.18
C SER A 385 2.42 -27.91 26.16
N MET A 386 1.92 -27.47 24.99
CA MET A 386 1.19 -26.20 24.87
C MET A 386 -0.14 -26.19 25.65
N GLY A 387 -0.49 -27.29 26.33
CA GLY A 387 -1.72 -27.39 27.10
C GLY A 387 -2.97 -27.35 26.24
N TRP A 388 -2.84 -27.58 24.93
CA TRP A 388 -3.96 -27.68 24.02
C TRP A 388 -4.73 -28.94 24.38
N ASP A 389 -6.02 -28.78 24.68
CA ASP A 389 -6.91 -29.91 24.92
C ASP A 389 -6.83 -30.85 23.73
N ALA A 390 -6.62 -32.14 24.00
CA ALA A 390 -6.77 -33.15 22.98
C ALA A 390 -8.20 -33.01 22.39
N PRO A 391 -8.38 -33.14 21.06
CA PRO A 391 -9.70 -33.17 20.47
C PRO A 391 -10.55 -34.15 21.28
N LYS A 392 -11.61 -33.66 21.90
CA LYS A 392 -12.59 -34.54 22.52
C LYS A 392 -13.22 -35.31 21.36
N ASP A 393 -12.83 -36.58 21.28
CA ASP A 393 -13.38 -37.60 20.40
C ASP A 393 -12.90 -37.55 18.93
N ILE A 394 -11.96 -38.45 18.59
CA ILE A 394 -11.80 -39.04 17.25
C ILE A 394 -12.03 -40.54 17.39
#